data_AF-A0AAD4V3B3-F1
#
_entry.id   AF-A0AAD4V3B3-F1
#
_cell.length_a   1.000
_cell.length_b   1.000
_cell.length_c   1.000
_cell.angle_alpha   90.00
_cell.angle_beta   90.00
_cell.angle_gamma   90.00
#
_symmetry.space_group_name_H-M   'P 1'
#
loop_
_entity.id
_entity.type
_entity.pdbx_description
1 polymer ?
#
loop_
_entity_poly.entity_id
_entity_poly.type
_entity_poly.pdbx_seq_one_letter_code
_entity_poly.pdbx_strand_id
1 'polypeptide(L)'
;MQNTVALSTAEVEYVSAAEATAQAIWLRFVLDDFGEMQPDATPLFCDNMSAISMVKNPVFHQKTRHINRMYRFIREALQEGVIDMRFYRSEEQLADIFTKALPKDRFNYLRLKLGVKPVSSLGEAVES
;
A
#
# COMPACT_ATOMS: atom_id res chain seq x y z
N MET A 1 7.57 -0.96 17.26
CA MET A 1 8.67 -1.44 16.38
C MET A 1 9.00 -2.86 16.80
N GLN A 2 8.63 -3.86 16.00
CA GLN A 2 9.00 -5.25 16.28
C GLN A 2 10.17 -5.65 15.36
N ASN A 3 11.27 -6.09 15.98
CA ASN A 3 12.54 -6.41 15.35
C ASN A 3 12.46 -7.83 14.75
N THR A 4 11.96 -7.96 13.53
CA THR A 4 11.97 -9.25 12.81
C THR A 4 12.49 -8.99 11.41
N VAL A 5 13.74 -9.37 11.17
CA VAL A 5 14.39 -9.31 9.86
C VAL A 5 13.63 -10.27 8.94
N ALA A 6 12.78 -9.74 8.07
CA ALA A 6 12.06 -10.53 7.08
C ALA A 6 13.08 -11.18 6.12
N LEU A 7 13.03 -12.51 5.98
CA LEU A 7 14.04 -13.31 5.27
C LEU A 7 13.71 -13.44 3.78
N SER A 8 12.53 -12.97 3.35
CA SER A 8 12.13 -12.94 1.94
C SER A 8 11.30 -11.69 1.62
N THR A 9 11.35 -11.26 0.35
CA THR A 9 10.49 -10.17 -0.17
C THR A 9 9.01 -10.47 0.02
N ALA A 10 8.59 -11.74 -0.09
CA ALA A 10 7.21 -12.14 0.17
C ALA A 10 6.79 -11.87 1.62
N GLU A 11 7.64 -12.15 2.60
CA GLU A 11 7.35 -11.90 4.02
C GLU A 11 7.21 -10.41 4.32
N VAL A 12 8.07 -9.56 3.74
CA VAL A 12 7.96 -8.09 3.87
C VAL A 12 6.60 -7.61 3.40
N GLU A 13 6.14 -8.11 2.25
CA GLU A 13 4.85 -7.73 1.66
C GLU A 13 3.67 -8.15 2.54
N TYR A 14 3.73 -9.32 3.18
CA TYR A 14 2.71 -9.75 4.14
C TYR A 14 2.67 -8.87 5.38
N VAL A 15 3.83 -8.51 5.91
CA VAL A 15 3.94 -7.63 7.08
C VAL A 15 3.36 -6.26 6.72
N SER A 16 3.77 -5.67 5.60
CA SER A 16 3.26 -4.38 5.12
C SER A 16 1.74 -4.40 4.91
N ALA A 17 1.19 -5.45 4.28
CA ALA A 17 -0.26 -5.55 4.07
C ALA A 17 -1.04 -5.71 5.39
N ALA A 18 -0.50 -6.45 6.36
CA ALA A 18 -1.11 -6.60 7.67
C ALA A 18 -1.05 -5.29 8.47
N GLU A 19 0.07 -4.58 8.42
CA GLU A 19 0.22 -3.26 9.04
C GLU A 19 -0.74 -2.24 8.41
N ALA A 20 -0.85 -2.19 7.09
CA ALA A 20 -1.80 -1.32 6.39
C ALA A 20 -3.25 -1.65 6.77
N THR A 21 -3.59 -2.92 6.90
CA THR A 21 -4.92 -3.36 7.35
C THR A 21 -5.20 -2.89 8.78
N ALA A 22 -4.25 -3.07 9.70
CA ALA A 22 -4.39 -2.61 11.08
C ALA A 22 -4.53 -1.08 11.17
N GLN A 23 -3.77 -0.33 10.37
CA GLN A 23 -3.87 1.13 10.30
C GLN A 23 -5.21 1.59 9.73
N ALA A 24 -5.73 0.92 8.69
CA ALA A 24 -7.04 1.23 8.13
C ALA A 24 -8.16 1.03 9.17
N ILE A 25 -8.15 -0.09 9.90
CA ILE A 25 -9.11 -0.36 10.97
C ILE A 25 -9.02 0.71 12.06
N TRP A 26 -7.80 1.05 12.49
CA TRP A 26 -7.58 2.07 13.52
C TRP A 26 -8.05 3.45 13.06
N LEU A 27 -7.75 3.86 11.83
CA LEU A 27 -8.21 5.13 11.29
C LEU A 27 -9.74 5.19 11.19
N ARG A 28 -10.39 4.10 10.79
CA ARG A 28 -11.87 4.03 10.76
C ARG A 28 -12.45 4.20 12.16
N PHE A 29 -11.86 3.57 13.18
CA PHE A 29 -12.27 3.74 14.57
C PHE A 29 -12.11 5.20 15.02
N VAL A 30 -10.97 5.82 14.73
CA VAL A 30 -10.73 7.24 15.07
C VAL A 30 -11.70 8.17 14.34
N LEU A 31 -11.99 7.91 13.06
CA LEU A 31 -12.95 8.71 12.30
C LEU A 31 -14.37 8.55 12.84
N ASP A 32 -14.77 7.36 13.27
CA ASP A 32 -16.06 7.11 13.90
C ASP A 32 -16.22 7.90 15.22
N ASP A 33 -15.15 8.00 16.03
CA ASP A 33 -15.12 8.86 17.23
C ASP A 33 -15.36 10.35 16.89
N PHE A 34 -15.00 10.79 15.68
CA PHE A 34 -15.28 12.13 15.17
C PHE A 34 -16.63 12.27 14.46
N GLY A 35 -17.42 11.19 14.38
CA GLY A 35 -18.70 11.16 13.67
C GLY A 35 -18.59 10.96 12.16
N GLU A 36 -17.40 10.65 11.64
CA GLU A 36 -17.10 10.45 10.22
C GLU A 36 -17.08 8.95 9.89
N MET A 37 -18.23 8.29 10.05
CA MET A 37 -18.38 6.87 9.77
C MET A 37 -17.98 6.56 8.31
N GLN A 38 -17.21 5.50 8.12
CA GLN A 38 -16.84 4.99 6.81
C GLN A 38 -17.77 3.81 6.45
N PRO A 39 -18.83 4.01 5.64
CA PRO A 39 -19.77 2.92 5.33
C PRO A 39 -19.17 1.91 4.33
N ASP A 40 -18.33 2.38 3.43
CA ASP A 40 -17.72 1.57 2.37
C ASP A 40 -16.36 1.02 2.81
N ALA A 41 -15.92 -0.04 2.13
CA ALA A 41 -14.62 -0.66 2.33
C ALA A 41 -13.47 0.33 2.02
N THR A 42 -12.45 0.40 2.88
CA THR A 42 -11.28 1.24 2.63
C THR A 42 -10.38 0.58 1.57
N PRO A 43 -10.09 1.23 0.43
CA PRO A 43 -9.23 0.65 -0.59
C PRO A 43 -7.78 0.61 -0.11
N LEU A 44 -7.18 -0.57 -0.11
CA LEU A 44 -5.75 -0.78 0.11
C LEU A 44 -5.09 -1.17 -1.20
N PHE A 45 -4.11 -0.36 -1.62
CA PHE A 45 -3.36 -0.58 -2.86
C PHE A 45 -2.09 -1.38 -2.59
N CYS A 46 -1.91 -2.47 -3.32
CA CYS A 46 -0.72 -3.33 -3.24
C CYS A 46 -0.16 -3.58 -4.65
N ASP A 47 1.16 -3.48 -4.81
CA ASP A 47 1.88 -3.72 -6.06
C ASP A 47 2.32 -5.18 -6.24
N ASN A 48 2.05 -6.05 -5.27
CA ASN A 48 2.36 -7.46 -5.35
C ASN A 48 1.12 -8.31 -5.69
N MET A 49 0.98 -8.68 -6.97
CA MET A 49 -0.08 -9.60 -7.41
C MET A 49 -0.10 -10.93 -6.65
N SER A 50 1.05 -11.42 -6.18
CA SER A 50 1.12 -12.68 -5.41
C SER A 50 0.47 -12.52 -4.05
N ALA A 51 0.66 -11.37 -3.39
CA ALA A 51 0.02 -11.07 -2.11
C ALA A 51 -1.50 -11.01 -2.27
N ILE A 52 -1.99 -10.32 -3.31
CA ILE A 52 -3.42 -10.20 -3.62
C ILE A 52 -4.03 -11.57 -3.96
N SER A 53 -3.37 -12.32 -4.85
CA SER A 53 -3.84 -13.64 -5.28
C SER A 53 -3.90 -14.62 -4.12
N MET A 54 -2.90 -14.61 -3.23
CA MET A 54 -2.94 -15.47 -2.05
C MET A 54 -4.09 -15.11 -1.12
N VAL A 55 -4.25 -13.83 -0.75
CA VAL A 55 -5.35 -13.40 0.13
C VAL A 55 -6.72 -13.79 -0.43
N LYS A 56 -6.89 -13.75 -1.75
CA LYS A 56 -8.13 -14.15 -2.43
C LYS A 56 -8.26 -15.67 -2.65
N ASN A 57 -7.16 -16.42 -2.75
CA ASN A 57 -7.14 -17.86 -3.04
C ASN A 57 -6.44 -18.68 -1.93
N PRO A 58 -7.19 -19.50 -1.16
CA PRO A 58 -6.66 -20.22 0.01
C PRO A 58 -5.73 -21.40 -0.31
N VAL A 59 -5.36 -21.62 -1.58
CA VAL A 59 -4.61 -22.82 -2.03
C VAL A 59 -3.11 -22.74 -1.72
N PHE A 60 -2.60 -21.61 -1.23
CA PHE A 60 -1.18 -21.48 -0.87
C PHE A 60 -0.89 -21.95 0.56
N HIS A 61 -0.34 -23.17 0.67
CA HIS A 61 0.23 -23.71 1.91
C HIS A 61 1.59 -23.07 2.23
N GLN A 62 1.62 -21.83 2.76
CA GLN A 62 2.86 -21.31 3.35
C GLN A 62 3.09 -21.87 4.76
N LYS A 63 4.27 -22.43 4.98
CA LYS A 63 4.65 -23.30 6.12
C LYS A 63 4.95 -22.56 7.43
N THR A 64 4.83 -21.23 7.48
CA THR A 64 5.19 -20.42 8.65
C THR A 64 3.96 -19.85 9.37
N ARG A 65 3.88 -20.10 10.70
CA ARG A 65 2.71 -19.76 11.54
C ARG A 65 2.39 -18.26 11.56
N HIS A 66 3.40 -17.40 11.51
CA HIS A 66 3.23 -15.93 11.56
C HIS A 66 2.58 -15.40 10.28
N ILE A 67 2.98 -15.90 9.10
CA ILE A 67 2.34 -15.56 7.82
C ILE A 67 0.88 -16.01 7.82
N ASN A 68 0.60 -17.22 8.31
CA ASN A 68 -0.77 -17.72 8.42
C ASN A 68 -1.68 -16.87 9.31
N ARG A 69 -1.16 -16.21 10.34
CA ARG A 69 -1.94 -15.28 11.16
C ARG A 69 -2.23 -13.98 10.41
N MET A 70 -1.21 -13.38 9.81
CA MET A 70 -1.37 -12.15 9.01
C MET A 70 -2.32 -12.37 7.84
N TYR A 71 -2.22 -13.51 7.17
CA TYR A 71 -3.14 -13.93 6.13
C TYR A 71 -4.59 -13.96 6.59
N ARG A 72 -4.88 -14.66 7.70
CA ARG A 72 -6.24 -14.75 8.23
C ARG A 72 -6.79 -13.38 8.61
N PHE A 73 -5.98 -12.56 9.27
CA PHE A 73 -6.36 -11.21 9.66
C PHE A 73 -6.78 -10.34 8.46
N ILE A 74 -5.95 -10.30 7.40
CA ILE A 74 -6.27 -9.53 6.19
C ILE A 74 -7.53 -10.09 5.52
N ARG A 75 -7.67 -11.42 5.46
CA ARG A 75 -8.81 -12.09 4.83
C ARG A 75 -10.12 -11.82 5.56
N GLU A 76 -10.10 -11.89 6.89
CA GLU A 76 -11.27 -11.57 7.73
C GLU A 76 -11.73 -10.13 7.47
N ALA A 77 -10.80 -9.16 7.47
CA ALA A 77 -11.11 -7.76 7.19
C ALA A 77 -11.69 -7.51 5.77
N LEU A 78 -11.25 -8.30 4.77
CA LEU A 78 -11.84 -8.27 3.42
C LEU A 78 -13.25 -8.87 3.39
N GLN A 79 -13.47 -9.98 4.09
CA GLN A 79 -14.76 -10.66 4.14
C GLN A 79 -15.83 -9.85 4.89
N GLU A 80 -15.40 -9.11 5.91
CA GLU A 80 -16.25 -8.17 6.66
C GLU A 80 -16.50 -6.86 5.89
N GLY A 81 -15.85 -6.66 4.74
CA GLY A 81 -16.00 -5.44 3.94
C GLY A 81 -15.35 -4.21 4.58
N VAL A 82 -14.46 -4.38 5.55
CA VAL A 82 -13.74 -3.26 6.19
C VAL A 82 -12.70 -2.67 5.24
N ILE A 83 -12.04 -3.53 4.47
CA ILE A 83 -11.04 -3.16 3.46
C ILE A 83 -11.37 -3.79 2.11
N ASP A 84 -10.86 -3.18 1.03
CA ASP A 84 -10.87 -3.74 -0.32
C ASP A 84 -9.45 -3.70 -0.89
N MET A 85 -8.87 -4.87 -1.14
CA MET A 85 -7.50 -4.97 -1.62
C MET A 85 -7.46 -4.91 -3.16
N ARG A 86 -6.87 -3.83 -3.66
CA ARG A 86 -6.76 -3.51 -5.09
C ARG A 86 -5.31 -3.63 -5.54
N PHE A 87 -5.14 -4.23 -6.71
CA PHE A 87 -3.85 -4.22 -7.38
C PHE A 87 -3.60 -2.84 -7.97
N TYR A 88 -2.43 -2.28 -7.68
CA TYR A 88 -1.96 -1.07 -8.33
C TYR A 88 -0.65 -1.39 -9.03
N ARG A 89 -0.58 -1.09 -10.33
CA ARG A 89 0.64 -1.34 -11.10
C ARG A 89 1.77 -0.46 -10.54
N SER A 90 2.92 -1.06 -10.22
CA SER A 90 4.11 -0.32 -9.76
C SER A 90 4.53 0.81 -10.71
N GLU A 91 4.12 0.69 -11.99
CA GLU A 91 4.27 1.71 -13.03
C GLU A 91 3.54 3.05 -12.75
N GLU A 92 2.67 3.12 -11.75
CA GLU A 92 1.98 4.37 -11.37
C GLU A 92 2.21 4.76 -9.90
N GLN A 93 3.00 3.99 -9.15
CA GLN A 93 3.18 4.19 -7.71
C GLN A 93 4.15 5.33 -7.43
N LEU A 94 3.61 6.52 -7.10
CA LEU A 94 4.43 7.71 -6.78
C LEU A 94 5.36 7.48 -5.60
N ALA A 95 4.99 6.61 -4.65
CA ALA A 95 5.82 6.29 -3.51
C ALA A 95 7.18 5.65 -3.87
N ASP A 96 7.29 5.05 -5.06
CA ASP A 96 8.54 4.41 -5.52
C ASP A 96 9.71 5.39 -5.60
N ILE A 97 9.44 6.68 -5.83
CA ILE A 97 10.48 7.71 -5.83
C ILE A 97 11.16 7.88 -4.46
N PHE A 98 10.47 7.51 -3.38
CA PHE A 98 10.96 7.64 -2.00
C PHE A 98 11.59 6.34 -1.46
N THR A 99 11.31 5.20 -2.09
CA THR A 99 11.63 3.88 -1.52
C THR A 99 12.52 3.01 -2.40
N LYS A 100 12.63 3.31 -3.71
CA LYS A 100 13.37 2.48 -4.69
C LYS A 100 14.48 3.27 -5.36
N ALA A 101 15.59 2.59 -5.68
CA ALA A 101 16.60 3.10 -6.60
C ALA A 101 16.09 2.96 -8.04
N LEU A 102 15.60 4.04 -8.63
CA LEU A 102 14.94 4.03 -9.94
C LEU A 102 15.90 4.44 -11.08
N PRO A 103 15.77 3.84 -12.28
CA PRO A 103 16.40 4.36 -13.49
C PRO A 103 15.98 5.81 -13.75
N LYS A 104 16.89 6.61 -14.34
CA LYS A 104 16.71 8.05 -14.56
C LYS A 104 15.36 8.42 -15.20
N ASP A 105 14.96 7.69 -16.24
CA ASP A 105 13.71 7.97 -16.97
C ASP A 105 12.48 7.75 -16.10
N ARG A 106 12.52 6.69 -15.27
CA ARG A 106 11.45 6.37 -14.32
C ARG A 106 11.35 7.40 -13.20
N PHE A 107 12.49 7.84 -12.66
CA PHE A 107 12.54 8.91 -11.67
C PHE A 107 11.95 10.21 -12.23
N ASN A 108 12.30 10.60 -13.46
CA ASN A 108 11.78 11.79 -14.11
C ASN A 108 10.26 11.73 -14.34
N TYR A 109 9.75 10.57 -14.75
CA TYR A 109 8.30 10.35 -14.90
C TYR A 109 7.54 10.54 -13.58
N LEU A 110 8.00 9.90 -12.49
CA LEU A 110 7.35 10.03 -11.17
C LEU A 110 7.50 11.45 -10.60
N ARG A 111 8.66 12.08 -10.80
CA ARG A 111 8.91 13.47 -10.39
C ARG A 111 7.94 14.45 -11.07
N LEU A 112 7.66 14.27 -12.36
CA LEU A 112 6.67 15.08 -13.08
C LEU A 112 5.26 14.87 -12.53
N LYS A 113 4.87 13.62 -12.23
CA LYS A 113 3.57 13.31 -11.62
C LYS A 113 3.40 13.89 -10.22
N LEU A 114 4.49 14.07 -9.46
CA LEU A 114 4.50 14.79 -8.18
C LEU A 114 4.38 16.31 -8.31
N GLY A 115 4.38 16.85 -9.54
CA GLY A 115 4.30 18.30 -9.78
C GLY A 115 5.63 19.04 -9.59
N VAL A 116 6.76 18.33 -9.45
CA VAL A 116 8.07 18.96 -9.29
C VAL A 116 8.57 19.46 -10.64
N LYS A 117 8.37 20.76 -10.88
CA LYS A 117 8.81 21.43 -12.12
C LYS A 117 10.25 21.94 -12.03
N PRO A 118 10.95 22.09 -13.17
CA PRO A 118 12.22 22.82 -13.22
C PRO A 118 12.01 24.29 -12.79
N VAL A 119 12.98 24.86 -12.06
CA VAL A 119 12.96 26.27 -11.64
C VAL A 119 12.86 27.22 -12.84
N SER A 120 13.37 26.84 -14.01
CA SER A 120 13.27 27.61 -15.25
C SER A 120 11.84 27.83 -15.74
N SER A 121 10.87 27.04 -15.28
CA SER A 121 9.45 27.17 -15.65
C SER A 121 8.61 28.01 -14.66
N LEU A 122 9.23 28.60 -13.63
CA LEU A 122 8.58 29.61 -12.78
C LEU A 122 8.74 31.05 -13.32
N GLY A 123 9.66 31.29 -14.25
CA GLY A 123 9.94 32.63 -14.79
C GLY A 123 8.86 33.19 -15.71
N GLU A 124 7.98 32.35 -16.27
CA GLU A 124 6.92 32.79 -17.19
C GLU A 124 5.59 33.12 -16.48
N ALA A 125 5.44 32.75 -15.20
CA ALA A 125 4.17 32.92 -14.46
C ALA A 125 4.09 34.20 -13.61
N VAL A 126 5.13 35.04 -13.62
CA VAL A 126 5.20 36.28 -12.82
C VAL A 126 4.94 37.54 -13.67
N GLU A 127 4.71 37.40 -14.98
CA GLU A 127 4.44 38.51 -15.91
C GLU A 127 3.09 38.41 -16.63
N SER A 128 2.01 37.97 -15.96
CA SER A 128 0.65 38.05 -16.53
C SER A 128 -0.38 38.54 -15.52
#